data_AF-A0A224Y3Y4-F1
#
_entry.id   AF-A0A224Y3Y4-F1
#
_cell.length_a   1.000
_cell.length_b   1.000
_cell.length_c   1.000
_cell.angle_alpha   90.00
_cell.angle_beta   90.00
_cell.angle_gamma   90.00
#
_symmetry.space_group_name_H-M   'P 1'
#
loop_
_entity.id
_entity.type
_entity.pdbx_description
1 polymer ?
#
loop_
_entity_poly.entity_id
_entity_poly.type
_entity_poly.pdbx_seq_one_letter_code
_entity_poly.pdbx_strand_id
1 'polypeptide(L)'
;MKLSATLLVAFSISALCAPVFSQKGGDGGGGGDVEDNEDYEPEDFKGVFTRSMRKVQRQVRRRHNHYRKRHNAEPLESDDELDRYAQAWAYHLAKIGKVMRRRSRTYGENIYQGYYDTDHPIRGRDAVDTWYKEINLYDFDKNHRQRGTREFTQMVWKKTSALGTGIARGKNGTYFLVTVYDPRGNIRGKYLKNVDRPNEQGGRTHPQQPQQPRPVPVPVPVPVPAPVPAPQPVPTPPQTEIPTIGRGGGVTIQGHNAAGQPLLKLKGCPGNKPITLKLKVGPN
;
A
#
# COMPACT_ATOMS: atom_id res chain seq x y z
N MET A 1 -16.83 37.13 -53.88
CA MET A 1 -16.28 37.71 -52.63
C MET A 1 -16.34 36.64 -51.54
N LYS A 2 -15.21 36.07 -51.13
CA LYS A 2 -15.13 35.18 -49.97
C LYS A 2 -14.22 35.85 -48.95
N LEU A 3 -14.80 36.33 -47.85
CA LEU A 3 -14.04 36.77 -46.69
C LEU A 3 -13.35 35.54 -46.09
N SER A 4 -12.02 35.57 -46.06
CA SER A 4 -11.21 34.66 -45.26
C SER A 4 -11.05 35.27 -43.87
N ALA A 5 -11.55 34.59 -42.84
CA ALA A 5 -11.21 34.88 -41.45
C ALA A 5 -10.30 33.77 -40.94
N THR A 6 -9.00 34.08 -40.86
CA THR A 6 -7.97 33.20 -40.30
C THR A 6 -7.94 33.40 -38.79
N LEU A 7 -8.37 32.42 -38.01
CA LEU A 7 -8.18 32.42 -36.56
C LEU A 7 -6.81 31.78 -36.24
N LEU A 8 -5.82 32.63 -35.99
CA LEU A 8 -4.53 32.24 -35.43
C LEU A 8 -4.69 32.06 -33.92
N VAL A 9 -4.66 30.81 -33.44
CA VAL A 9 -4.52 30.51 -32.01
C VAL A 9 -3.03 30.36 -31.72
N ALA A 10 -2.42 31.40 -31.18
CA ALA A 10 -1.08 31.36 -30.65
C ALA A 10 -1.09 30.59 -29.31
N PHE A 11 -0.39 29.45 -29.25
CA PHE A 11 -0.05 28.83 -27.98
C PHE A 11 1.21 29.51 -27.44
N SER A 12 1.04 30.41 -26.46
CA SER A 12 2.14 30.79 -25.58
C SER A 12 2.50 29.58 -24.72
N ILE A 13 3.52 28.84 -25.14
CA ILE A 13 4.23 27.93 -24.25
C ILE A 13 5.09 28.82 -23.36
N SER A 14 4.56 29.19 -22.19
CA SER A 14 5.41 29.64 -21.10
C SER A 14 6.17 28.43 -20.60
N ALA A 15 7.33 28.18 -21.21
CA ALA A 15 8.36 27.35 -20.62
C ALA A 15 8.79 28.04 -19.32
N LEU A 16 8.25 27.59 -18.18
CA LEU A 16 8.91 27.81 -16.90
C LEU A 16 10.16 26.94 -16.93
N CYS A 17 11.26 27.54 -17.42
CA CYS A 17 12.61 27.09 -17.15
C CYS A 17 12.70 26.84 -15.64
N ALA A 18 12.78 25.58 -15.24
CA ALA A 18 13.39 25.25 -13.97
C ALA A 18 14.82 25.81 -14.03
N PRO A 19 15.27 26.62 -13.06
CA PRO A 19 16.63 27.08 -13.06
C PRO A 19 17.55 25.86 -12.98
N VAL A 20 18.37 25.71 -14.02
CA VAL A 20 19.61 24.95 -13.97
C VAL A 20 20.40 25.54 -12.81
N PHE A 21 20.36 24.87 -11.65
CA PHE A 21 21.23 25.24 -10.54
C PHE A 21 22.63 24.75 -10.88
N SER A 22 23.41 25.67 -11.42
CA SER A 22 24.84 25.59 -11.61
C SER A 22 25.50 25.29 -10.27
N GLN A 23 25.95 24.05 -10.08
CA GLN A 23 26.83 23.71 -8.97
C GLN A 23 28.26 24.13 -9.36
N LYS A 24 28.53 25.44 -9.27
CA LYS A 24 29.90 25.94 -9.13
C LYS A 24 30.33 25.66 -7.69
N GLY A 25 31.52 25.08 -7.57
CA GLY A 25 32.13 24.73 -6.29
C GLY A 25 32.20 25.92 -5.34
N GLY A 26 31.90 25.63 -4.08
CA GLY A 26 32.10 26.48 -2.93
C GLY A 26 32.41 25.55 -1.76
N ASP A 27 33.71 25.46 -1.47
CA ASP A 27 34.30 24.87 -0.28
C ASP A 27 33.70 25.51 0.98
N GLY A 28 33.38 24.70 1.98
CA GLY A 28 32.64 25.14 3.16
C GLY A 28 32.27 23.98 4.08
N GLY A 29 33.28 23.44 4.76
CA GLY A 29 33.13 22.45 5.82
C GLY A 29 32.18 22.89 6.92
N GLY A 30 31.36 21.95 7.38
CA GLY A 30 30.42 22.12 8.49
C GLY A 30 29.85 20.77 8.89
N GLY A 31 30.73 19.84 9.25
CA GLY A 31 30.35 18.59 9.92
C GLY A 31 29.80 18.94 11.30
N GLY A 32 28.49 19.14 11.40
CA GLY A 32 27.78 19.11 12.66
C GLY A 32 27.53 17.66 13.03
N ASP A 33 28.30 17.14 13.97
CA ASP A 33 28.05 15.86 14.62
C ASP A 33 26.61 15.86 15.13
N VAL A 34 25.74 15.08 14.49
CA VAL A 34 24.38 14.89 14.98
C VAL A 34 24.52 13.95 16.16
N GLU A 35 24.55 14.53 17.35
CA GLU A 35 24.68 13.76 18.58
C GLU A 35 23.57 12.70 18.66
N ASP A 36 24.02 11.49 18.96
CA ASP A 36 23.20 10.32 19.22
C ASP A 36 22.44 10.48 20.55
N ASN A 37 21.43 11.35 20.57
CA ASN A 37 20.73 11.71 21.79
C ASN A 37 19.34 11.07 21.88
N GLU A 38 19.16 10.13 22.82
CA GLU A 38 17.87 9.47 23.10
C GLU A 38 16.82 10.40 23.73
N ASP A 39 17.25 11.54 24.28
CA ASP A 39 16.39 12.59 24.83
C ASP A 39 15.94 13.61 23.76
N TYR A 40 16.43 13.49 22.51
CA TYR A 40 15.98 14.32 21.41
C TYR A 40 14.53 14.02 21.04
N GLU A 41 13.67 15.02 21.17
CA GLU A 41 12.30 15.00 20.66
C GLU A 41 12.23 15.90 19.42
N PRO A 42 12.00 15.35 18.21
CA PRO A 42 11.94 16.16 17.01
C PRO A 42 10.71 17.07 17.03
N GLU A 43 10.87 18.31 16.54
CA GLU A 43 9.71 19.13 16.20
C GLU A 43 8.90 18.47 15.08
N ASP A 44 7.56 18.60 15.15
CA ASP A 44 6.67 18.01 14.16
C ASP A 44 7.01 18.40 12.73
N PHE A 45 6.88 17.44 11.81
CA PHE A 45 7.08 17.69 10.39
C PHE A 45 6.12 18.76 9.86
N LYS A 46 6.68 19.94 9.51
CA LYS A 46 5.94 21.09 8.97
C LYS A 46 5.71 21.05 7.45
N GLY A 47 6.29 20.08 6.76
CA GLY A 47 6.14 19.95 5.31
C GLY A 47 4.79 19.37 4.86
N VAL A 48 4.64 19.24 3.55
CA VAL A 48 3.48 18.61 2.91
C VAL A 48 3.79 17.13 2.65
N PHE A 49 2.88 16.25 3.07
CA PHE A 49 2.98 14.83 2.75
C PHE A 49 2.83 14.58 1.25
N THR A 50 3.82 13.92 0.65
CA THR A 50 3.76 13.52 -0.76
C THR A 50 2.73 12.41 -0.97
N ARG A 51 2.32 12.19 -2.24
CA ARG A 51 1.39 11.10 -2.59
C ARG A 51 1.90 9.71 -2.19
N SER A 52 3.22 9.48 -2.26
CA SER A 52 3.84 8.22 -1.86
C SER A 52 3.81 8.02 -0.35
N MET A 53 4.11 9.05 0.44
CA MET A 53 3.98 9.01 1.91
C MET A 53 2.54 8.68 2.33
N ARG A 54 1.55 9.38 1.75
CA ARG A 54 0.12 9.12 1.99
C ARG A 54 -0.29 7.71 1.57
N LYS A 55 0.31 7.15 0.53
CA LYS A 55 0.09 5.75 0.13
C LYS A 55 0.61 4.78 1.18
N VAL A 56 1.81 5.02 1.73
CA VAL A 56 2.40 4.20 2.80
C VAL A 56 1.54 4.27 4.07
N GLN A 57 1.17 5.48 4.53
CA GLN A 57 0.29 5.69 5.69
C GLN A 57 -1.02 4.89 5.57
N ARG A 58 -1.69 4.96 4.41
CA ARG A 58 -2.91 4.17 4.16
C ARG A 58 -2.67 2.66 4.17
N GLN A 59 -1.56 2.19 3.61
CA GLN A 59 -1.21 0.76 3.61
C GLN A 59 -0.96 0.26 5.03
N VAL A 60 -0.20 1.03 5.83
CA VAL A 60 0.09 0.71 7.23
C VAL A 60 -1.21 0.63 8.02
N ARG A 61 -2.07 1.65 7.97
CA ARG A 61 -3.34 1.66 8.71
C ARG A 61 -4.26 0.52 8.31
N ARG A 62 -4.45 0.29 7.01
CA ARG A 62 -5.28 -0.82 6.52
C ARG A 62 -4.75 -2.17 7.00
N ARG A 63 -3.43 -2.36 7.01
CA ARG A 63 -2.84 -3.62 7.44
C ARG A 63 -2.92 -3.82 8.96
N HIS A 64 -2.80 -2.75 9.75
CA HIS A 64 -3.09 -2.79 11.17
C HIS A 64 -4.54 -3.23 11.42
N ASN A 65 -5.50 -2.59 10.76
CA ASN A 65 -6.93 -2.86 10.99
C ASN A 65 -7.33 -4.27 10.54
N HIS A 66 -6.66 -4.82 9.52
CA HIS A 66 -6.78 -6.23 9.14
C HIS A 66 -6.39 -7.17 10.28
N TYR A 67 -5.26 -6.92 10.97
CA TYR A 67 -4.83 -7.74 12.09
C TYR A 67 -5.65 -7.48 13.35
N ARG A 68 -5.97 -6.23 13.68
CA ARG A 68 -6.78 -5.87 14.85
C ARG A 68 -8.15 -6.54 14.84
N LYS A 69 -8.78 -6.64 13.67
CA LYS A 69 -10.03 -7.40 13.50
C LYS A 69 -9.89 -8.87 13.94
N ARG A 70 -8.74 -9.51 13.72
CA ARG A 70 -8.48 -10.89 14.17
C ARG A 70 -8.35 -11.01 15.68
N HIS A 71 -8.10 -9.90 16.38
CA HIS A 71 -7.89 -9.85 17.83
C HIS A 71 -9.01 -9.09 18.54
N ASN A 72 -10.19 -8.96 17.92
CA ASN A 72 -11.34 -8.25 18.48
C ASN A 72 -11.00 -6.83 18.99
N ALA A 73 -10.07 -6.17 18.31
CA ALA A 73 -9.69 -4.79 18.60
C ALA A 73 -10.29 -3.86 17.54
N GLU A 74 -10.87 -2.75 17.99
CA GLU A 74 -11.48 -1.73 17.13
C GLU A 74 -10.47 -1.18 16.11
N PRO A 75 -10.89 -0.82 14.89
CA PRO A 75 -9.99 -0.27 13.88
C PRO A 75 -9.36 1.04 14.35
N LEU A 76 -8.09 1.23 14.02
CA LEU A 76 -7.36 2.47 14.28
C LEU A 76 -7.72 3.54 13.24
N GLU A 77 -7.92 4.75 13.74
CA GLU A 77 -8.11 5.95 12.96
C GLU A 77 -6.76 6.53 12.51
N SER A 78 -6.80 7.30 11.42
CA SER A 78 -5.65 8.08 10.98
C SER A 78 -5.67 9.41 11.71
N ASP A 79 -4.51 9.83 12.21
CA ASP A 79 -4.32 11.13 12.85
C ASP A 79 -3.16 11.86 12.17
N ASP A 80 -3.43 13.05 11.64
CA ASP A 80 -2.46 13.82 10.86
C ASP A 80 -1.35 14.42 11.73
N GLU A 81 -1.60 14.73 13.00
CA GLU A 81 -0.57 15.21 13.93
C GLU A 81 0.35 14.06 14.32
N LEU A 82 -0.20 12.88 14.58
CA LEU A 82 0.60 11.67 14.78
C LEU A 82 1.44 11.33 13.53
N ASP A 83 0.89 11.50 12.31
CA ASP A 83 1.64 11.33 11.07
C ASP A 83 2.83 12.29 10.99
N ARG A 84 2.65 13.56 11.38
CA ARG A 84 3.73 14.57 11.37
C ARG A 84 4.82 14.24 12.37
N TYR A 85 4.40 13.87 13.56
CA TYR A 85 5.29 13.47 14.65
C TYR A 85 6.11 12.22 14.28
N ALA A 86 5.46 11.19 13.73
CA ALA A 86 6.14 9.98 13.25
C ALA A 86 7.09 10.28 12.07
N GLN A 87 6.72 11.21 11.19
CA GLN A 87 7.54 11.60 10.05
C GLN A 87 8.80 12.35 10.46
N ALA A 88 8.71 13.22 11.46
CA ALA A 88 9.86 13.91 12.01
C ALA A 88 10.87 12.92 12.60
N TRP A 89 10.37 11.92 13.35
CA TRP A 89 11.22 10.85 13.88
C TRP A 89 11.84 9.98 12.79
N ALA A 90 11.08 9.60 11.77
CA ALA A 90 11.62 8.83 10.64
C ALA A 90 12.77 9.57 9.94
N TYR A 91 12.67 10.88 9.75
CA TYR A 91 13.75 11.70 9.21
C TYR A 91 14.98 11.73 10.12
N HIS A 92 14.78 11.86 11.43
CA HIS A 92 15.88 11.81 12.38
C HIS A 92 16.63 10.48 12.30
N LEU A 93 15.92 9.35 12.34
CA LEU A 93 16.51 8.01 12.20
C LEU A 93 17.25 7.83 10.88
N ALA A 94 16.70 8.34 9.78
CA ALA A 94 17.35 8.31 8.47
C ALA A 94 18.63 9.15 8.42
N LYS A 95 18.67 10.28 9.15
CA LYS A 95 19.85 11.17 9.25
C LYS A 95 20.99 10.50 10.01
N ILE A 96 20.69 9.90 11.16
CA ILE A 96 21.67 9.19 12.00
C ILE A 96 22.00 7.78 11.47
N GLY A 97 21.15 7.23 10.60
CA GLY A 97 21.37 5.93 9.94
C GLY A 97 21.18 4.73 10.86
N LYS A 98 20.52 4.88 12.02
CA LYS A 98 20.32 3.81 13.00
C LYS A 98 18.90 3.79 13.55
N VAL A 99 18.42 2.60 13.94
CA VAL A 99 17.17 2.47 14.71
C VAL A 99 17.44 2.85 16.16
N MET A 100 16.71 3.86 16.62
CA MET A 100 16.74 4.33 18.01
C MET A 100 15.31 4.54 18.47
N ARG A 101 15.02 4.17 19.72
CA ARG A 101 13.71 4.43 20.33
C ARG A 101 13.78 5.70 21.14
N ARG A 102 12.66 6.43 21.20
CA ARG A 102 12.56 7.60 22.07
C ARG A 102 12.42 7.21 23.52
N ARG A 103 12.96 8.04 24.40
CA ARG A 103 12.71 7.95 25.85
C ARG A 103 11.31 8.43 26.24
N SER A 104 10.78 9.41 25.52
CA SER A 104 9.41 9.87 25.67
C SER A 104 8.44 8.70 25.60
N ARG A 105 7.47 8.67 26.53
CA ARG A 105 6.45 7.63 26.63
C ARG A 105 5.05 8.19 26.43
N THR A 106 4.92 9.35 25.80
CA THR A 106 3.62 9.95 25.48
C THR A 106 2.85 9.01 24.55
N TYR A 107 3.49 8.60 23.46
CA TYR A 107 2.91 7.69 22.46
C TYR A 107 3.51 6.29 22.52
N GLY A 108 2.79 5.33 21.93
CA GLY A 108 3.36 4.03 21.57
C GLY A 108 4.21 4.16 20.32
N GLU A 109 5.15 3.23 20.10
CA GLU A 109 6.06 3.30 18.95
C GLU A 109 6.46 1.92 18.44
N ASN A 110 6.35 1.74 17.13
CA ASN A 110 7.01 0.68 16.37
C ASN A 110 7.91 1.30 15.30
N ILE A 111 9.10 0.72 15.13
CA ILE A 111 10.09 1.16 14.13
C ILE A 111 10.45 -0.04 13.25
N TYR A 112 10.55 0.19 11.96
CA TYR A 112 10.99 -0.77 10.98
C TYR A 112 12.14 -0.17 10.16
N GLN A 113 13.17 -0.99 9.94
CA GLN A 113 14.26 -0.72 9.03
C GLN A 113 14.28 -1.81 7.97
N GLY A 114 14.39 -1.41 6.70
CA GLY A 114 14.55 -2.34 5.59
C GLY A 114 15.33 -1.72 4.43
N TYR A 115 15.81 -2.57 3.53
CA TYR A 115 16.55 -2.16 2.34
C TYR A 115 15.66 -2.33 1.11
N TYR A 116 15.57 -1.29 0.30
CA TYR A 116 14.70 -1.24 -0.86
C TYR A 116 15.38 -0.47 -2.00
N ASP A 117 15.09 -0.88 -3.22
CA ASP A 117 15.60 -0.29 -4.45
C ASP A 117 14.45 0.08 -5.40
N THR A 118 14.78 0.45 -6.63
CA THR A 118 13.80 0.86 -7.65
C THR A 118 12.90 -0.28 -8.10
N ASP A 119 13.41 -1.52 -8.10
CA ASP A 119 12.70 -2.70 -8.56
C ASP A 119 11.81 -3.28 -7.46
N HIS A 120 12.22 -3.08 -6.21
CA HIS A 120 11.51 -3.50 -5.00
C HIS A 120 11.22 -2.28 -4.12
N PRO A 121 10.25 -1.42 -4.47
CA PRO A 121 9.93 -0.27 -3.66
C PRO A 121 9.25 -0.70 -2.35
N ILE A 122 9.60 -0.02 -1.26
CA ILE A 122 9.00 -0.22 0.06
C ILE A 122 7.47 -0.15 0.03
N ARG A 123 6.84 -1.09 0.72
CA ARG A 123 5.38 -1.10 0.93
C ARG A 123 5.13 -0.99 2.42
N GLY A 124 4.21 -0.11 2.82
CA GLY A 124 3.89 0.08 4.24
C GLY A 124 3.47 -1.20 4.96
N ARG A 125 2.85 -2.15 4.23
CA ARG A 125 2.45 -3.46 4.78
C ARG A 125 3.62 -4.34 5.23
N ASP A 126 4.82 -4.16 4.67
CA ASP A 126 5.95 -5.05 4.93
C ASP A 126 6.43 -4.91 6.40
N ALA A 127 6.43 -3.66 6.90
CA ALA A 127 6.70 -3.37 8.31
C ALA A 127 5.66 -4.01 9.24
N VAL A 128 4.37 -3.82 8.92
CA VAL A 128 3.25 -4.33 9.72
C VAL A 128 3.22 -5.86 9.77
N ASP A 129 3.50 -6.51 8.64
CA ASP A 129 3.61 -7.97 8.57
C ASP A 129 4.81 -8.51 9.35
N THR A 130 5.91 -7.77 9.37
CA THR A 130 7.09 -8.13 10.17
C THR A 130 6.78 -8.06 11.66
N TRP A 131 6.19 -6.96 12.12
CA TRP A 131 5.80 -6.79 13.52
C TRP A 131 4.75 -7.82 13.97
N TYR A 132 3.78 -8.15 13.13
CA TYR A 132 2.75 -9.12 13.49
C TYR A 132 3.30 -10.54 13.72
N LYS A 133 4.38 -10.94 13.03
CA LYS A 133 4.99 -12.28 13.21
C LYS A 133 5.46 -12.56 14.63
N GLU A 134 5.66 -11.53 15.44
CA GLU A 134 5.98 -11.67 16.86
C GLU A 134 4.87 -12.37 17.68
N ILE A 135 3.65 -12.48 17.14
CA ILE A 135 2.57 -13.28 17.72
C ILE A 135 3.01 -14.72 18.04
N ASN A 136 3.93 -15.29 17.24
CA ASN A 136 4.44 -16.64 17.43
C ASN A 136 5.27 -16.81 18.71
N LEU A 137 5.72 -15.69 19.30
CA LEU A 137 6.48 -15.65 20.55
C LEU A 137 5.61 -15.23 21.75
N TYR A 138 4.33 -14.91 21.52
CA TYR A 138 3.45 -14.34 22.54
C TYR A 138 2.59 -15.41 23.22
N ASP A 139 2.78 -15.55 24.52
CA ASP A 139 1.95 -16.37 25.40
C ASP A 139 0.78 -15.53 25.94
N PHE A 140 -0.43 -15.82 25.46
CA PHE A 140 -1.63 -15.05 25.79
C PHE A 140 -2.10 -15.17 27.24
N ASP A 141 -1.54 -16.10 28.02
CA ASP A 141 -1.91 -16.28 29.44
C ASP A 141 -1.05 -15.41 30.38
N LYS A 142 -0.05 -14.69 29.86
CA LYS A 142 0.86 -13.85 30.65
C LYS A 142 0.48 -12.37 30.62
N ASN A 143 0.26 -11.79 31.81
CA ASN A 143 -0.08 -10.37 31.98
C ASN A 143 1.12 -9.40 32.01
N HIS A 144 2.20 -9.69 31.31
CA HIS A 144 3.41 -8.85 31.32
C HIS A 144 4.08 -8.81 29.94
N ARG A 145 5.04 -7.89 29.79
CA ARG A 145 5.83 -7.73 28.56
C ARG A 145 6.67 -8.97 28.32
N GLN A 146 6.57 -9.54 27.12
CA GLN A 146 7.38 -10.68 26.71
C GLN A 146 8.50 -10.23 25.77
N ARG A 147 9.60 -10.98 25.74
CA ARG A 147 10.76 -10.64 24.91
C ARG A 147 10.40 -10.87 23.44
N GLY A 148 10.65 -9.87 22.60
CA GLY A 148 10.40 -9.97 21.16
C GLY A 148 8.93 -9.94 20.75
N THR A 149 8.05 -9.36 21.58
CA THR A 149 6.60 -9.26 21.29
C THR A 149 6.04 -7.85 21.35
N ARG A 150 6.91 -6.85 21.52
CA ARG A 150 6.49 -5.49 21.89
C ARG A 150 5.78 -4.80 20.73
N GLU A 151 6.21 -5.07 19.51
CA GLU A 151 5.67 -4.50 18.29
C GLU A 151 4.29 -5.11 18.00
N PHE A 152 4.16 -6.44 18.10
CA PHE A 152 2.85 -7.12 17.97
C PHE A 152 1.85 -6.63 19.01
N THR A 153 2.21 -6.62 20.30
CA THR A 153 1.26 -6.25 21.36
C THR A 153 0.80 -4.81 21.25
N GLN A 154 1.65 -3.90 20.72
CA GLN A 154 1.23 -2.53 20.43
C GLN A 154 0.22 -2.46 19.29
N MET A 155 0.42 -3.22 18.20
CA MET A 155 -0.48 -3.20 17.06
C MET A 155 -1.91 -3.59 17.43
N VAL A 156 -2.06 -4.63 18.25
CA VAL A 156 -3.36 -5.20 18.63
C VAL A 156 -3.90 -4.66 19.95
N TRP A 157 -3.24 -3.67 20.55
CA TRP A 157 -3.65 -3.10 21.84
C TRP A 157 -5.04 -2.48 21.75
N LYS A 158 -6.03 -3.09 22.42
CA LYS A 158 -7.45 -2.68 22.33
C LYS A 158 -7.70 -1.22 22.63
N LYS A 159 -7.06 -0.66 23.67
CA LYS A 159 -7.27 0.73 24.07
C LYS A 159 -6.63 1.78 23.14
N THR A 160 -5.74 1.38 22.24
CA THR A 160 -5.21 2.31 21.23
C THR A 160 -6.29 2.56 20.19
N SER A 161 -6.53 3.83 19.85
CA SER A 161 -7.59 4.28 18.94
C SER A 161 -7.07 4.96 17.68
N ALA A 162 -5.90 5.60 17.75
CA ALA A 162 -5.30 6.33 16.65
C ALA A 162 -3.87 5.86 16.36
N LEU A 163 -3.44 6.03 15.11
CA LEU A 163 -2.05 5.88 14.70
C LEU A 163 -1.63 6.96 13.72
N GLY A 164 -0.32 7.24 13.72
CA GLY A 164 0.36 8.01 12.68
C GLY A 164 1.60 7.28 12.18
N THR A 165 1.99 7.50 10.93
CA THR A 165 3.10 6.84 10.26
C THR A 165 3.98 7.82 9.49
N GLY A 166 5.28 7.73 9.74
CA GLY A 166 6.34 8.40 9.01
C GLY A 166 7.20 7.42 8.22
N ILE A 167 7.76 7.90 7.11
CA ILE A 167 8.72 7.12 6.31
C ILE A 167 9.82 8.02 5.75
N ALA A 168 11.07 7.60 5.87
CA ALA A 168 12.22 8.32 5.34
C ALA A 168 13.25 7.36 4.72
N ARG A 169 13.92 7.81 3.67
CA ARG A 169 15.05 7.10 3.05
C ARG A 169 16.35 7.58 3.69
N GLY A 170 17.12 6.65 4.24
CA GLY A 170 18.49 6.88 4.71
C GLY A 170 19.53 6.59 3.62
N LYS A 171 20.79 6.43 4.02
CA LYS A 171 21.89 6.08 3.12
C LYS A 171 21.75 4.64 2.58
N ASN A 172 22.36 4.37 1.42
CA ASN A 172 22.52 3.03 0.84
C ASN A 172 21.20 2.25 0.63
N GLY A 173 20.11 2.94 0.27
CA GLY A 173 18.81 2.29 0.04
C GLY A 173 18.08 1.84 1.31
N THR A 174 18.58 2.24 2.49
CA THR A 174 17.89 1.98 3.76
C THR A 174 16.63 2.84 3.86
N TYR A 175 15.54 2.29 4.37
CA TYR A 175 14.32 3.00 4.73
C TYR A 175 13.99 2.80 6.20
N PHE A 176 13.54 3.87 6.84
CA PHE A 176 13.04 3.90 8.20
C PHE A 176 11.55 4.22 8.16
N LEU A 177 10.73 3.32 8.70
CA LEU A 177 9.29 3.50 8.86
C LEU A 177 8.97 3.50 10.35
N VAL A 178 8.34 4.57 10.81
CA VAL A 178 7.94 4.78 12.20
C VAL A 178 6.42 4.81 12.25
N THR A 179 5.82 4.04 13.15
CA THR A 179 4.40 4.16 13.48
C THR A 179 4.27 4.52 14.96
N VAL A 180 3.52 5.58 15.24
CA VAL A 180 3.19 6.03 16.59
C VAL A 180 1.72 5.78 16.89
N TYR A 181 1.41 5.57 18.17
CA TYR A 181 0.09 5.10 18.61
C TYR A 181 -0.43 5.92 19.78
N ASP A 182 -1.71 6.27 19.74
CA ASP A 182 -2.39 6.96 20.83
C ASP A 182 -3.77 6.35 21.15
N PRO A 183 -4.12 6.13 22.43
CA PRO A 183 -3.22 6.03 23.57
C PRO A 183 -2.17 4.95 23.40
N ARG A 184 -1.01 5.12 24.05
CA ARG A 184 0.08 4.13 23.99
C ARG A 184 -0.34 2.75 24.52
N GLY A 185 0.20 1.71 23.91
CA GLY A 185 0.06 0.33 24.37
C GLY A 185 1.14 -0.09 25.36
N ASN A 186 1.27 -1.40 25.55
CA ASN A 186 2.35 -2.04 26.30
C ASN A 186 2.48 -1.58 27.76
N ILE A 187 1.36 -1.20 28.38
CA ILE A 187 1.32 -0.77 29.79
C ILE A 187 1.44 -1.99 30.70
N ARG A 188 2.37 -1.95 31.66
CA ARG A 188 2.61 -3.03 32.63
C ARG A 188 1.31 -3.45 33.33
N GLY A 189 1.06 -4.75 33.39
CA GLY A 189 -0.11 -5.33 34.07
C GLY A 189 -1.45 -5.17 33.33
N LYS A 190 -1.46 -4.63 32.11
CA LYS A 190 -2.69 -4.42 31.31
C LYS A 190 -2.79 -5.30 30.07
N TYR A 191 -1.90 -6.28 29.90
CA TYR A 191 -1.81 -7.09 28.68
C TYR A 191 -3.04 -7.99 28.48
N LEU A 192 -3.50 -8.71 29.50
CA LEU A 192 -4.67 -9.60 29.39
C LEU A 192 -5.96 -8.87 28.99
N LYS A 193 -6.07 -7.58 29.30
CA LYS A 193 -7.23 -6.75 28.95
C LYS A 193 -7.13 -6.13 27.55
N ASN A 194 -5.96 -6.17 26.92
CA ASN A 194 -5.69 -5.43 25.68
C ASN A 194 -5.17 -6.27 24.53
N VAL A 195 -4.72 -7.50 24.76
CA VAL A 195 -4.16 -8.39 23.74
C VAL A 195 -4.92 -9.71 23.76
N ASP A 196 -5.98 -9.79 22.97
CA ASP A 196 -6.77 -11.01 22.85
C ASP A 196 -6.08 -12.04 21.96
N ARG A 197 -6.43 -13.31 22.16
CA ARG A 197 -6.11 -14.39 21.22
C ARG A 197 -6.77 -14.13 19.85
N PRO A 198 -6.21 -14.66 18.74
CA PRO A 198 -6.89 -14.67 17.46
C PRO A 198 -8.29 -15.30 17.58
N ASN A 199 -9.29 -14.63 17.03
CA ASN A 199 -10.65 -15.17 16.92
C ASN A 199 -10.75 -16.24 15.81
N GLU A 200 -11.93 -16.83 15.65
CA GLU A 200 -12.17 -17.91 14.68
C GLU A 200 -11.81 -17.52 13.22
N GLN A 201 -11.90 -16.23 12.86
CA GLN A 201 -11.45 -15.72 11.56
C GLN A 201 -9.93 -15.66 11.41
N GLY A 202 -9.20 -15.66 12.54
CA GLY A 202 -7.74 -15.58 12.60
C GLY A 202 -7.02 -16.93 12.61
N GLY A 203 -7.73 -18.04 12.85
CA GLY A 203 -7.17 -19.39 13.01
C GLY A 203 -6.46 -19.58 14.35
N ARG A 204 -6.51 -20.79 14.92
CA ARG A 204 -5.82 -21.15 16.17
C ARG A 204 -4.30 -21.04 15.96
N THR A 205 -3.65 -20.04 16.53
CA THR A 205 -2.18 -20.03 16.64
C THR A 205 -1.78 -20.98 17.77
N HIS A 206 -1.60 -22.26 17.45
CA HIS A 206 -0.97 -23.19 18.37
C HIS A 206 0.53 -22.85 18.49
N PRO A 207 1.07 -22.65 19.71
CA PRO A 207 2.51 -22.74 19.94
C PRO A 207 2.97 -24.11 19.44
N GLN A 208 4.04 -24.16 18.66
CA GLN A 208 4.54 -25.35 17.96
C GLN A 208 4.26 -26.66 18.69
N GLN A 209 3.25 -27.40 18.23
CA GLN A 209 3.21 -28.83 18.41
C GLN A 209 4.40 -29.38 17.58
N PRO A 210 5.20 -30.34 18.10
CA PRO A 210 6.23 -31.00 17.30
C PRO A 210 5.61 -31.41 15.97
N GLN A 211 6.25 -31.07 14.85
CA GLN A 211 5.68 -31.37 13.53
C GLN A 211 5.35 -32.86 13.48
N GLN A 212 4.04 -33.18 13.49
CA GLN A 212 3.63 -34.53 13.16
C GLN A 212 4.16 -34.79 11.75
N PRO A 213 4.80 -35.95 11.49
CA PRO A 213 5.27 -36.28 10.17
C PRO A 213 4.08 -36.14 9.21
N ARG A 214 4.29 -35.41 8.10
CA ARG A 214 3.22 -35.21 7.11
C ARG A 214 2.66 -36.59 6.74
N PRO A 215 1.33 -36.76 6.66
CA PRO A 215 0.78 -37.94 6.04
C PRO A 215 1.41 -38.10 4.67
N VAL A 216 2.00 -39.26 4.41
CA VAL A 216 2.52 -39.60 3.08
C VAL A 216 1.36 -39.41 2.09
N PRO A 217 1.55 -38.71 0.96
CA PRO A 217 0.47 -38.56 -0.01
C PRO A 217 0.01 -39.96 -0.42
N VAL A 218 -1.25 -40.29 -0.11
CA VAL A 218 -1.88 -41.50 -0.67
C VAL A 218 -1.90 -41.30 -2.19
N PRO A 219 -1.48 -42.30 -3.00
CA PRO A 219 -1.56 -42.18 -4.44
C PRO A 219 -3.01 -41.87 -4.83
N VAL A 220 -3.21 -40.72 -5.47
CA VAL A 220 -4.51 -40.36 -6.01
C VAL A 220 -4.83 -41.37 -7.13
N PRO A 221 -6.01 -42.02 -7.14
CA PRO A 221 -6.39 -42.90 -8.24
C PRO A 221 -6.32 -42.12 -9.55
N VAL A 222 -5.63 -42.68 -10.53
CA VAL A 222 -5.52 -42.09 -11.87
C VAL A 222 -6.94 -41.95 -12.43
N PRO A 223 -7.34 -40.78 -12.95
CA PRO A 223 -8.68 -40.61 -13.50
C PRO A 223 -8.88 -41.55 -14.68
N VAL A 224 -9.96 -42.34 -14.62
CA VAL A 224 -10.40 -43.19 -15.73
C VAL A 224 -10.70 -42.27 -16.93
N PRO A 225 -10.22 -42.58 -18.16
CA PRO A 225 -10.52 -41.79 -19.33
C PRO A 225 -12.04 -41.68 -19.53
N ALA A 226 -12.54 -40.46 -19.71
CA ALA A 226 -13.94 -40.25 -20.06
C ALA A 226 -14.25 -40.90 -21.42
N PRO A 227 -15.45 -41.48 -21.62
CA PRO A 227 -15.85 -42.01 -22.91
C PRO A 227 -15.85 -40.90 -23.97
N VAL A 228 -15.33 -41.23 -25.15
CA VAL A 228 -15.24 -40.32 -26.29
C VAL A 228 -16.66 -39.86 -26.69
N PRO A 229 -16.93 -38.55 -26.81
CA PRO A 229 -18.22 -38.06 -27.27
C PRO A 229 -18.51 -38.52 -28.71
N ALA A 230 -19.75 -38.93 -28.98
CA ALA A 230 -20.22 -39.20 -30.33
C ALA A 230 -20.04 -37.95 -31.24
N PRO A 231 -19.74 -38.14 -32.55
CA PRO A 231 -19.57 -37.02 -33.47
C PRO A 231 -20.85 -36.19 -33.55
N GLN A 232 -20.72 -34.88 -33.33
CA GLN A 232 -21.81 -33.94 -33.54
C GLN A 232 -22.04 -33.70 -35.04
N PRO A 233 -23.29 -33.48 -35.49
CA PRO A 233 -23.57 -33.12 -36.88
C PRO A 233 -22.91 -31.79 -37.26
N VAL A 234 -22.38 -31.74 -38.48
CA VAL A 234 -21.70 -30.59 -39.06
C VAL A 234 -22.63 -29.36 -39.05
N PRO A 235 -22.20 -28.19 -38.54
CA PRO A 235 -23.02 -26.98 -38.60
C PRO A 235 -23.13 -26.48 -40.05
N THR A 236 -24.35 -26.19 -40.46
CA THR A 236 -24.70 -25.52 -41.72
C THR A 236 -23.99 -24.15 -41.80
N PRO A 237 -23.44 -23.73 -42.96
CA PRO A 237 -22.78 -22.43 -43.08
C PRO A 237 -23.78 -21.28 -42.80
N PRO A 238 -23.32 -20.17 -42.20
CA PRO A 238 -24.19 -19.02 -41.95
C PRO A 238 -24.59 -18.36 -43.28
N GLN A 239 -25.88 -18.06 -43.44
CA GLN A 239 -26.33 -17.17 -44.50
C GLN A 239 -25.82 -15.75 -44.21
N THR A 240 -25.21 -15.14 -45.23
CA THR A 240 -24.70 -13.77 -45.19
C THR A 240 -25.88 -12.80 -45.25
N GLU A 241 -26.24 -12.19 -44.13
CA GLU A 241 -27.13 -11.02 -44.14
C GLU A 241 -26.39 -9.81 -44.71
N ILE A 242 -26.93 -9.25 -45.78
CA ILE A 242 -26.45 -8.03 -46.43
C ILE A 242 -26.83 -6.84 -45.54
N PRO A 243 -25.89 -5.96 -45.16
CA PRO A 243 -26.22 -4.78 -44.38
C PRO A 243 -26.95 -3.75 -45.24
N THR A 244 -28.19 -3.42 -44.88
CA THR A 244 -28.96 -2.31 -45.45
C THR A 244 -28.27 -0.98 -45.15
N ILE A 245 -27.86 -0.26 -46.19
CA ILE A 245 -27.22 1.06 -46.09
C ILE A 245 -28.28 2.10 -45.70
N GLY A 246 -28.27 2.50 -44.43
CA GLY A 246 -28.97 3.68 -43.94
C GLY A 246 -28.21 4.96 -44.34
N ARG A 247 -28.92 5.85 -45.05
CA ARG A 247 -28.41 7.13 -45.55
C ARG A 247 -28.16 8.09 -44.36
N GLY A 248 -26.88 8.37 -44.06
CA GLY A 248 -26.48 9.54 -43.27
C GLY A 248 -25.85 9.26 -41.90
N GLY A 249 -24.51 9.24 -41.86
CA GLY A 249 -23.73 9.82 -40.76
C GLY A 249 -23.50 9.01 -39.49
N GLY A 250 -22.53 8.07 -39.54
CA GLY A 250 -21.78 7.61 -38.36
C GLY A 250 -21.85 6.11 -38.11
N VAL A 251 -20.70 5.42 -38.14
CA VAL A 251 -20.58 4.01 -37.75
C VAL A 251 -20.35 3.92 -36.24
N THR A 252 -21.10 3.08 -35.54
CA THR A 252 -20.92 2.79 -34.11
C THR A 252 -20.26 1.43 -33.97
N ILE A 253 -19.06 1.36 -33.37
CA ILE A 253 -18.37 0.09 -33.08
C ILE A 253 -18.38 -0.12 -31.56
N GLN A 254 -19.10 -1.14 -31.08
CA GLN A 254 -19.07 -1.55 -29.68
C GLN A 254 -18.13 -2.75 -29.52
N GLY A 255 -16.91 -2.51 -29.02
CA GLY A 255 -15.96 -3.58 -28.72
C GLY A 255 -16.16 -4.13 -27.31
N HIS A 256 -16.54 -5.41 -27.19
CA HIS A 256 -16.55 -6.16 -25.94
C HIS A 256 -15.57 -7.34 -26.02
N ASN A 257 -14.93 -7.70 -24.90
CA ASN A 257 -14.13 -8.92 -24.83
C ASN A 257 -15.04 -10.16 -24.68
N ALA A 258 -14.47 -11.36 -24.74
CA ALA A 258 -15.21 -12.62 -24.59
C ALA A 258 -15.96 -12.77 -23.25
N ALA A 259 -15.68 -11.91 -22.27
CA ALA A 259 -16.37 -11.84 -20.97
C ALA A 259 -17.42 -10.71 -20.90
N GLY A 260 -17.77 -10.08 -22.03
CA GLY A 260 -18.79 -9.03 -22.11
C GLY A 260 -18.36 -7.66 -21.58
N GLN A 261 -17.07 -7.44 -21.32
CA GLN A 261 -16.57 -6.16 -20.80
C GLN A 261 -16.12 -5.23 -21.93
N PRO A 262 -16.42 -3.92 -21.86
CA PRO A 262 -16.06 -2.96 -22.91
C PRO A 262 -14.54 -2.77 -23.02
N LEU A 263 -14.01 -2.82 -24.24
CA LEU A 263 -12.57 -2.78 -24.55
C LEU A 263 -11.92 -1.40 -24.37
N LEU A 264 -12.69 -0.32 -24.29
CA LEU A 264 -12.19 1.06 -24.22
C LEU A 264 -12.65 1.73 -22.92
N LYS A 265 -11.70 2.09 -22.04
CA LYS A 265 -11.93 2.88 -20.82
C LYS A 265 -11.07 4.14 -20.84
N LEU A 266 -11.68 5.32 -20.71
CA LEU A 266 -10.97 6.58 -20.45
C LEU A 266 -10.71 6.73 -18.95
N LYS A 267 -9.44 6.91 -18.56
CA LYS A 267 -9.06 7.20 -17.17
C LYS A 267 -9.47 8.64 -16.83
N GLY A 268 -10.42 8.82 -15.91
CA GLY A 268 -10.73 10.12 -15.28
C GLY A 268 -12.19 10.59 -15.32
N CYS A 269 -13.11 9.88 -15.97
CA CYS A 269 -14.53 10.26 -15.99
C CYS A 269 -15.37 9.34 -15.08
N PRO A 270 -16.10 9.87 -14.08
CA PRO A 270 -17.08 9.10 -13.33
C PRO A 270 -18.37 8.96 -14.16
N GLY A 271 -18.77 7.71 -14.39
CA GLY A 271 -19.94 7.37 -15.21
C GLY A 271 -19.49 6.63 -16.47
N ASN A 272 -19.87 5.36 -16.56
CA ASN A 272 -19.52 4.40 -17.62
C ASN A 272 -20.25 4.75 -18.93
N LYS A 273 -20.03 5.96 -19.48
CA LYS A 273 -20.68 6.42 -20.71
C LYS A 273 -19.95 5.83 -21.93
N PRO A 274 -20.67 5.27 -22.92
CA PRO A 274 -20.07 4.72 -24.12
C PRO A 274 -19.33 5.79 -24.92
N ILE A 275 -18.15 5.45 -25.42
CA ILE A 275 -17.31 6.33 -26.24
C ILE A 275 -17.77 6.21 -27.69
N THR A 276 -18.11 7.33 -28.33
CA THR A 276 -18.43 7.38 -29.76
C THR A 276 -17.18 7.77 -30.54
N LEU A 277 -16.64 6.86 -31.36
CA LEU A 277 -15.56 7.16 -32.29
C LEU A 277 -16.17 7.48 -33.65
N LYS A 278 -16.09 8.75 -34.08
CA LYS A 278 -16.48 9.15 -35.45
C LYS A 278 -15.25 9.10 -36.33
N LEU A 279 -15.11 8.07 -37.15
CA LEU A 279 -14.10 8.01 -38.20
C LEU A 279 -14.60 8.80 -39.42
N LYS A 280 -13.83 9.80 -39.85
CA LYS A 280 -13.99 10.43 -41.17
C LYS A 280 -13.09 9.70 -42.15
N VAL A 281 -13.69 9.01 -43.12
CA VAL A 281 -12.96 8.50 -44.28
C VAL A 281 -13.05 9.59 -45.36
N GLY A 282 -11.90 10.13 -45.78
CA GLY A 282 -11.80 11.04 -46.91
C GLY A 282 -11.79 10.29 -48.24
N PRO A 283 -12.13 10.93 -49.38
CA PRO A 283 -12.08 10.28 -50.69
C PRO A 283 -10.62 9.99 -51.09
N ASN A 284 -10.41 8.85 -51.74
CA ASN A 284 -9.13 8.45 -52.34
C ASN A 284 -8.68 9.44 -53.41
#